data_AF-F7S077-F1
#
_entry.id   AF-F7S077-F1
#
_cell.length_a   1.000
_cell.length_b   1.000
_cell.length_c   1.000
_cell.angle_alpha   90.00
_cell.angle_beta   90.00
_cell.angle_gamma   90.00
#
_symmetry.space_group_name_H-M   'P 1'
#
loop_
_entity.id
_entity.type
_entity.pdbx_description
1 polymer ?
#
loop_
_entity_poly.entity_id
_entity_poly.type
_entity_poly.pdbx_seq_one_letter_code
_entity_poly.pdbx_strand_id
1 'polypeptide(L)'
;MRSTFPTTLSLKVSNGLLTKLLTVLGVLLLLISAWYAAAITWRVVTPANTGSAVFTPQANTNQQTRSRIRPEQISQLNLFGERGAVQANVQAREDVPQTTLNIRLVGVSAATEPSRSAAIIEQGSNQNTYVIDETVASSRAIIKEIYADRIILENNGRLETLLLDGREGSDGGISLVTSAPTRPATESAPTRLDEVTYANIGELINISPAQQDGELIGYRLAPKGNPALFNAAGFRSGDIAVSLNGYDLTNAAEAMVIMNEIQTLTSATVVVLRDGDLVELEFSIPNQ
;
A
#
# COMPACT_ATOMS: atom_id res chain seq x y z
N MET A 1 19.94 72.22 50.23
CA MET A 1 19.41 70.99 49.58
C MET A 1 18.63 70.22 50.64
N ARG A 2 17.29 70.33 50.65
CA ARG A 2 16.31 69.33 50.15
C ARG A 2 16.57 67.89 50.65
N SER A 3 15.77 67.42 51.63
CA SER A 3 14.64 66.50 51.39
C SER A 3 14.03 66.07 52.73
N THR A 4 12.79 66.46 53.01
CA THR A 4 11.97 65.88 54.07
C THR A 4 10.80 65.16 53.42
N PHE A 5 10.76 63.84 53.59
CA PHE A 5 9.66 62.98 53.17
C PHE A 5 8.49 63.12 54.15
N PRO A 6 7.22 63.28 53.70
CA PRO A 6 6.08 63.03 54.56
C PRO A 6 5.66 61.55 54.51
N THR A 7 5.92 60.89 55.65
CA THR A 7 4.97 60.15 56.49
C THR A 7 3.96 59.20 55.82
N THR A 8 4.15 57.92 56.11
CA THR A 8 3.28 56.78 55.81
C THR A 8 1.83 56.97 56.30
N LEU A 9 0.86 56.73 55.42
CA LEU A 9 -0.57 56.67 55.77
C LEU A 9 -0.82 55.43 56.65
N SER A 10 -0.91 55.61 57.96
CA SER A 10 -1.33 54.55 58.89
C SER A 10 -2.86 54.56 59.00
N LEU A 11 -3.54 53.71 58.21
CA LEU A 11 -4.96 53.46 58.41
C LEU A 11 -5.14 52.65 59.69
N LYS A 12 -5.63 53.31 60.75
CA LYS A 12 -6.03 52.69 62.02
C LYS A 12 -7.35 51.94 61.83
N VAL A 13 -7.30 50.79 61.16
CA VAL A 13 -8.44 49.87 61.03
C VAL A 13 -8.61 49.14 62.36
N SER A 14 -9.82 49.13 62.94
CA SER A 14 -10.06 48.44 64.19
C SER A 14 -9.82 46.93 64.01
N ASN A 15 -9.07 46.31 64.92
CA ASN A 15 -8.67 44.89 64.81
C ASN A 15 -9.88 43.96 64.66
N GLY A 16 -11.04 44.32 65.24
CA GLY A 16 -12.30 43.55 65.09
C GLY A 16 -12.98 43.70 63.72
N LEU A 17 -12.81 44.82 63.02
CA LEU A 17 -13.25 44.95 61.62
C LEU A 17 -12.25 44.27 60.69
N LEU A 18 -10.96 44.32 60.99
CA LEU A 18 -9.92 43.63 60.22
C LEU A 18 -10.11 42.11 60.29
N THR A 19 -10.37 41.53 61.47
CA THR A 19 -10.64 40.09 61.60
C THR A 19 -11.94 39.67 60.91
N LYS A 20 -13.00 40.47 60.99
CA LYS A 20 -14.25 40.22 60.24
C LYS A 20 -14.05 40.33 58.72
N LEU A 21 -13.25 41.30 58.25
CA LEU A 21 -12.90 41.42 56.85
C LEU A 21 -12.06 40.23 56.38
N LEU A 22 -11.12 39.77 57.21
CA LEU A 22 -10.25 38.63 56.92
C LEU A 22 -11.02 37.31 56.90
N THR A 23 -12.00 37.13 57.79
CA THR A 23 -12.88 35.95 57.76
C THR A 23 -13.83 35.97 56.57
N VAL A 24 -14.42 37.13 56.23
CA VAL A 24 -15.25 37.28 55.02
C VAL A 24 -14.42 37.01 53.77
N LEU A 25 -13.19 37.54 53.71
CA LEU A 25 -12.27 37.28 52.60
C LEU A 25 -11.86 35.81 52.53
N GLY A 26 -11.62 35.16 53.67
CA GLY A 26 -11.32 33.73 53.74
C GLY A 26 -12.48 32.86 53.28
N VAL A 27 -13.72 33.17 53.69
CA VAL A 27 -14.93 32.48 53.23
C VAL A 27 -15.15 32.70 51.73
N LEU A 28 -14.90 33.92 51.22
CA LEU A 28 -14.97 34.22 49.79
C LEU A 28 -13.96 33.39 48.99
N LEU A 29 -12.70 33.33 49.45
CA LEU A 29 -11.64 32.53 48.83
C LEU A 29 -11.97 31.03 48.83
N LEU A 30 -12.58 30.53 49.91
CA LEU A 30 -13.01 29.14 50.03
C LEU A 30 -14.17 28.82 49.08
N LEU A 31 -15.14 29.72 48.92
CA LEU A 31 -16.23 29.56 47.94
C LEU A 31 -15.70 29.54 46.50
N ILE A 32 -14.74 30.42 46.18
CA ILE A 32 -14.11 30.46 44.86
C ILE A 32 -13.34 29.17 44.60
N SER A 33 -12.54 28.70 45.56
CA SER A 33 -11.77 27.46 45.40
C SER A 33 -12.67 26.24 45.24
N ALA A 34 -13.78 26.16 45.99
CA ALA A 34 -14.78 25.11 45.83
C ALA A 34 -15.44 25.12 44.45
N TRP A 35 -15.75 26.30 43.91
CA TRP A 35 -16.30 26.45 42.56
C TRP A 35 -15.33 25.99 41.46
N TYR A 36 -14.06 26.39 41.56
CA TYR A 36 -13.02 25.92 40.63
C TYR A 36 -12.77 24.41 40.74
N ALA A 37 -12.76 23.86 41.96
CA ALA A 37 -12.61 22.42 42.18
C ALA A 37 -13.76 21.63 41.55
N ALA A 38 -15.00 22.13 41.66
CA ALA A 38 -16.16 21.54 41.00
C ALA A 38 -16.03 21.62 39.46
N ALA A 39 -15.58 22.75 38.91
CA ALA A 39 -15.39 22.92 37.48
C ALA A 39 -14.31 21.98 36.90
N ILE A 40 -13.20 21.79 37.62
CA ILE A 40 -12.13 20.86 37.25
C ILE A 40 -12.62 19.41 37.37
N THR A 41 -13.32 19.09 38.46
CA THR A 41 -13.88 17.75 38.68
C THR A 41 -14.84 17.39 37.56
N TRP A 42 -15.71 18.31 37.16
CA TRP A 42 -16.64 18.08 36.05
C TRP A 42 -15.90 17.82 34.74
N ARG A 43 -14.80 18.52 34.46
CA ARG A 43 -13.97 18.29 33.26
C ARG A 43 -13.22 16.96 33.24
N VAL A 44 -12.85 16.42 34.41
CA VAL A 44 -12.10 15.16 34.52
C VAL A 44 -13.04 13.95 34.55
N VAL A 45 -14.15 14.06 35.28
CA VAL A 45 -15.11 12.96 35.47
C VAL A 45 -16.08 12.84 34.29
N THR A 46 -16.44 13.95 33.66
CA THR A 46 -17.10 13.93 32.35
C THR A 46 -16.03 14.17 31.29
N PRO A 47 -15.37 13.13 30.73
CA PRO A 47 -14.77 13.32 29.42
C PRO A 47 -15.93 13.80 28.56
N ALA A 48 -15.83 15.03 28.05
CA ALA A 48 -16.63 15.37 26.90
C ALA A 48 -16.31 14.24 25.94
N ASN A 49 -17.30 13.38 25.68
CA ASN A 49 -17.33 12.68 24.42
C ASN A 49 -17.42 13.82 23.41
N THR A 50 -16.27 14.42 23.08
CA THR A 50 -15.94 14.66 21.69
C THR A 50 -16.05 13.27 21.13
N GLY A 51 -17.29 12.87 20.80
CA GLY A 51 -17.55 11.64 20.11
C GLY A 51 -16.50 11.67 19.03
N SER A 52 -15.66 10.64 19.00
CA SER A 52 -14.78 10.39 17.88
C SER A 52 -15.55 10.89 16.68
N ALA A 53 -14.98 11.82 15.91
CA ALA A 53 -15.60 12.21 14.67
C ALA A 53 -15.64 10.91 13.86
N VAL A 54 -16.69 10.13 14.08
CA VAL A 54 -17.11 9.03 13.28
C VAL A 54 -17.31 9.78 12.00
N PHE A 55 -16.44 9.45 11.05
CA PHE A 55 -16.60 9.85 9.69
C PHE A 55 -17.97 9.33 9.28
N THR A 56 -18.99 10.15 9.55
CA THR A 56 -20.31 9.99 9.00
C THR A 56 -20.10 10.55 7.62
N PRO A 57 -20.08 9.72 6.56
CA PRO A 57 -20.12 10.28 5.24
C PRO A 57 -21.38 11.14 5.21
N GLN A 58 -21.20 12.46 5.25
CA GLN A 58 -22.20 13.36 4.73
C GLN A 58 -22.25 12.99 3.26
N ALA A 59 -23.11 12.03 2.93
CA ALA A 59 -23.74 12.00 1.65
C ALA A 59 -24.44 13.35 1.58
N ASN A 60 -23.74 14.34 1.03
CA ASN A 60 -24.36 15.45 0.39
C ASN A 60 -25.30 14.78 -0.59
N THR A 61 -26.56 14.60 -0.18
CA THR A 61 -27.65 14.35 -1.11
C THR A 61 -27.81 15.69 -1.81
N ASN A 62 -26.84 15.94 -2.67
CA ASN A 62 -26.98 16.92 -3.70
C ASN A 62 -28.17 16.34 -4.46
N GLN A 63 -29.36 16.89 -4.22
CA GLN A 63 -30.52 16.68 -5.07
C GLN A 63 -30.28 17.30 -6.47
N GLN A 64 -29.03 17.58 -6.83
CA GLN A 64 -28.54 17.42 -8.18
C GLN A 64 -28.81 15.98 -8.60
N THR A 65 -29.90 15.85 -9.34
CA THR A 65 -30.15 14.89 -10.41
C THR A 65 -29.39 13.59 -10.18
N ARG A 66 -30.10 12.49 -9.91
CA ARG A 66 -29.60 11.13 -10.18
C ARG A 66 -29.06 11.13 -11.61
N SER A 67 -27.80 11.54 -11.77
CA SER A 67 -27.06 11.44 -12.99
C SER A 67 -26.83 9.96 -12.99
N ARG A 68 -27.73 9.26 -13.70
CA ARG A 68 -27.56 7.87 -14.06
C ARG A 68 -26.08 7.76 -14.36
N ILE A 69 -25.35 6.99 -13.54
CA ILE A 69 -23.94 6.80 -13.77
C ILE A 69 -23.87 6.21 -15.17
N ARG A 70 -23.45 7.05 -16.10
CA ARG A 70 -23.40 6.75 -17.52
C ARG A 70 -22.11 5.96 -17.66
N PRO A 71 -22.14 4.68 -18.08
CA PRO A 71 -20.93 3.88 -18.25
C PRO A 71 -19.88 4.60 -19.11
N GLU A 72 -20.32 5.48 -20.01
CA GLU A 72 -19.50 6.32 -20.85
C GLU A 72 -18.64 7.32 -20.04
N GLN A 73 -19.13 7.83 -18.91
CA GLN A 73 -18.37 8.73 -18.03
C GLN A 73 -17.29 7.99 -17.26
N ILE A 74 -17.54 6.74 -16.87
CA ILE A 74 -16.52 5.89 -16.22
C ILE A 74 -15.41 5.56 -17.23
N SER A 75 -15.79 5.25 -18.48
CA SER A 75 -14.82 4.99 -19.54
C SER A 75 -13.93 6.20 -19.87
N GLN A 76 -14.41 7.43 -19.67
CA GLN A 76 -13.64 8.66 -19.88
C GLN A 76 -12.63 8.95 -18.77
N LEU A 77 -12.72 8.28 -17.62
CA LEU A 77 -11.77 8.46 -16.52
C LEU A 77 -10.44 7.74 -16.77
N ASN A 78 -10.31 6.99 -17.87
CA ASN A 78 -9.06 6.31 -18.26
C ASN A 78 -8.40 5.60 -17.07
N LEU A 79 -9.20 4.95 -16.21
CA LEU A 79 -8.74 4.32 -14.96
C LEU A 79 -7.68 3.23 -15.18
N PHE A 80 -7.53 2.79 -16.43
CA PHE A 80 -6.61 1.76 -16.86
C PHE A 80 -5.68 2.27 -17.99
N GLY A 81 -5.60 3.59 -18.19
CA GLY A 81 -4.88 4.24 -19.28
C GLY A 81 -5.67 4.33 -20.60
N GLU A 82 -5.25 5.22 -21.49
CA GLU A 82 -5.83 5.33 -22.85
C GLU A 82 -5.22 4.28 -23.77
N ARG A 83 -6.07 3.50 -24.43
CA ARG A 83 -5.63 2.59 -25.49
C ARG A 83 -5.05 3.42 -26.64
N GLY A 84 -3.72 3.43 -26.75
CA GLY A 84 -3.01 4.22 -27.76
C GLY A 84 -2.54 5.59 -27.27
N ALA A 85 -2.64 5.90 -25.97
CA ALA A 85 -1.74 6.90 -25.41
C ALA A 85 -0.32 6.39 -25.66
N VAL A 86 0.37 7.08 -26.56
CA VAL A 86 1.82 7.03 -26.63
C VAL A 86 2.25 7.32 -25.21
N GLN A 87 2.88 6.34 -24.55
CA GLN A 87 3.51 6.56 -23.26
C GLN A 87 4.21 7.90 -23.39
N ALA A 88 3.83 8.88 -22.54
CA ALA A 88 4.64 10.07 -22.42
C ALA A 88 6.04 9.53 -22.24
N ASN A 89 6.92 9.84 -23.20
CA ASN A 89 8.25 9.29 -23.30
C ASN A 89 9.04 9.89 -22.13
N VAL A 90 8.70 9.48 -20.90
CA VAL A 90 9.60 9.42 -19.78
C VAL A 90 10.57 8.38 -20.28
N GLN A 91 11.60 8.86 -20.97
CA GLN A 91 12.79 8.08 -21.26
C GLN A 91 13.29 7.67 -19.89
N ALA A 92 12.75 6.56 -19.38
CA ALA A 92 13.29 5.88 -18.23
C ALA A 92 14.73 5.68 -18.61
N ARG A 93 15.61 6.41 -17.93
CA ARG A 93 17.03 6.33 -18.17
C ARG A 93 17.46 4.98 -17.61
N GLU A 94 17.20 3.91 -18.36
CA GLU A 94 17.40 2.52 -17.94
C GLU A 94 18.89 2.22 -17.71
N ASP A 95 19.79 3.06 -18.25
CA ASP A 95 21.24 2.89 -18.19
C ASP A 95 21.92 3.72 -17.08
N VAL A 96 21.28 3.85 -15.90
CA VAL A 96 21.90 4.49 -14.72
C VAL A 96 22.35 3.40 -13.74
N PRO A 97 23.66 3.30 -13.42
CA PRO A 97 24.19 2.24 -12.56
C PRO A 97 23.60 2.29 -11.15
N GLN A 98 23.51 1.14 -10.49
CA GLN A 98 23.02 1.05 -9.10
C GLN A 98 23.92 1.86 -8.14
N THR A 99 23.31 2.47 -7.13
CA THR A 99 24.03 3.22 -6.09
C THR A 99 24.87 2.31 -5.22
N THR A 100 26.04 2.81 -4.83
CA THR A 100 26.94 2.14 -3.88
C THR A 100 26.82 2.73 -2.47
N LEU A 101 25.85 3.61 -2.23
CA LEU A 101 25.60 4.21 -0.92
C LEU A 101 24.98 3.17 0.03
N ASN A 102 25.42 3.17 1.28
CA ASN A 102 24.82 2.34 2.36
C ASN A 102 23.51 2.97 2.85
N ILE A 103 22.51 3.01 1.97
CA ILE A 103 21.15 3.49 2.22
C ILE A 103 20.15 2.54 1.57
N ARG A 104 18.91 2.53 2.07
CA ARG A 104 17.86 1.63 1.61
C ARG A 104 16.59 2.43 1.31
N LEU A 105 16.00 2.21 0.13
CA LEU A 105 14.72 2.83 -0.21
C LEU A 105 13.61 1.93 0.34
N VAL A 106 12.84 2.45 1.29
CA VAL A 106 11.80 1.67 2.00
C VAL A 106 10.38 2.00 1.53
N GLY A 107 10.19 3.12 0.82
CA GLY A 107 8.91 3.48 0.25
C GLY A 107 9.01 4.61 -0.77
N VAL A 108 8.11 4.62 -1.75
CA VAL A 108 7.94 5.70 -2.72
C VAL A 108 6.46 6.00 -2.93
N SER A 109 6.14 7.26 -3.11
CA SER A 109 4.84 7.73 -3.59
C SER A 109 5.09 8.54 -4.86
N ALA A 110 5.00 7.88 -6.02
CA ALA A 110 5.10 8.54 -7.31
C ALA A 110 3.76 9.20 -7.66
N ALA A 111 3.77 10.51 -7.92
CA ALA A 111 2.61 11.25 -8.40
C ALA A 111 2.75 11.58 -9.89
N THR A 112 1.63 11.79 -10.58
CA THR A 112 1.62 12.27 -11.98
C THR A 112 2.34 13.60 -12.14
N GLU A 113 2.30 14.44 -11.10
CA GLU A 113 3.05 15.68 -11.00
C GLU A 113 4.34 15.42 -10.18
N PRO A 114 5.55 15.53 -10.77
CA PRO A 114 6.80 15.16 -10.09
C PRO A 114 7.01 15.87 -8.75
N SER A 115 6.59 17.15 -8.64
CA SER A 115 6.69 17.95 -7.41
C SER A 115 5.88 17.41 -6.23
N ARG A 116 4.95 16.49 -6.47
CA ARG A 116 4.15 15.81 -5.43
C ARG A 116 4.68 14.42 -5.08
N SER A 117 5.82 14.03 -5.65
CA SER A 117 6.43 12.74 -5.37
C SER A 117 7.28 12.80 -4.11
N ALA A 118 7.27 11.72 -3.34
CA ALA A 118 8.07 11.59 -2.12
C ALA A 118 8.67 10.19 -2.00
N ALA A 119 9.86 10.10 -1.43
CA ALA A 119 10.58 8.86 -1.18
C ALA A 119 10.97 8.77 0.29
N ILE A 120 10.93 7.57 0.86
CA ILE A 120 11.34 7.31 2.23
C ILE A 120 12.64 6.51 2.18
N ILE A 121 13.71 7.07 2.71
CA ILE A 121 15.05 6.47 2.69
C ILE A 121 15.48 6.18 4.11
N GLU A 122 15.94 4.94 4.33
CA GLU A 122 16.53 4.48 5.58
C GLU A 122 18.06 4.50 5.48
N GLN A 123 18.70 5.03 6.52
CA GLN A 123 20.15 5.04 6.67
C GLN A 123 20.50 4.62 8.10
N GLY A 124 20.95 3.39 8.26
CA GLY A 124 21.17 2.79 9.58
C GLY A 124 19.84 2.63 10.33
N SER A 125 19.65 3.38 11.42
CA SER A 125 18.40 3.37 12.21
C SER A 125 17.50 4.58 11.95
N ASN A 126 17.90 5.51 11.07
CA ASN A 126 17.14 6.72 10.78
C ASN A 126 16.37 6.55 9.47
N GLN A 127 15.08 6.89 9.48
CA GLN A 127 14.20 6.85 8.32
C GLN A 127 13.64 8.25 8.09
N ASN A 128 13.90 8.81 6.91
CA ASN A 128 13.51 10.18 6.57
C ASN A 128 12.78 10.19 5.22
N THR A 129 11.83 11.11 5.09
CA THR A 129 11.11 11.37 3.84
C THR A 129 11.78 12.50 3.08
N TYR A 130 11.95 12.33 1.78
CA TYR A 130 12.61 13.27 0.88
C TYR A 130 11.77 13.52 -0.37
N VAL A 131 11.90 14.71 -0.95
CA VAL A 131 11.31 15.10 -2.23
C VAL A 131 12.37 15.31 -3.31
N ILE A 132 11.95 15.58 -4.55
CA ILE A 132 12.85 15.91 -5.66
C ILE A 132 13.69 17.15 -5.31
N ASP A 133 14.96 17.12 -5.73
CA ASP A 133 16.02 18.11 -5.46
C ASP A 133 16.44 18.25 -3.99
N GLU A 134 15.99 17.35 -3.12
CA GLU A 134 16.44 17.29 -1.72
C GLU A 134 17.73 16.47 -1.55
N THR A 135 18.55 16.86 -0.58
CA THR A 135 19.81 16.16 -0.23
C THR A 135 19.57 15.14 0.88
N VAL A 136 20.03 13.90 0.68
CA VAL A 136 19.88 12.83 1.66
C VAL A 136 20.79 13.06 2.87
N ALA A 137 20.23 13.10 4.08
CA ALA A 137 20.82 13.69 5.29
C ALA A 137 22.31 13.39 5.55
N SER A 138 22.74 12.12 5.51
CA SER A 138 24.14 11.74 5.80
C SER A 138 24.96 11.39 4.54
N SER A 139 24.47 11.78 3.36
CA SER A 139 25.20 11.66 2.10
C SER A 139 25.20 12.99 1.36
N ARG A 140 26.01 13.10 0.30
CA ARG A 140 25.96 14.26 -0.62
C ARG A 140 25.07 13.97 -1.83
N ALA A 141 24.24 12.95 -1.74
CA ALA A 141 23.38 12.53 -2.83
C ALA A 141 22.12 13.41 -2.88
N ILE A 142 21.81 13.91 -4.08
CA ILE A 142 20.63 14.73 -4.36
C ILE A 142 19.63 13.88 -5.14
N ILE A 143 18.37 13.86 -4.73
CA ILE A 143 17.33 13.15 -5.48
C ILE A 143 17.00 13.93 -6.75
N LYS A 144 17.16 13.33 -7.92
CA LYS A 144 16.82 13.94 -9.21
C LYS A 144 15.46 13.50 -9.72
N GLU A 145 15.14 12.22 -9.56
CA GLU A 145 13.92 11.63 -10.09
C GLU A 145 13.38 10.58 -9.13
N ILE A 146 12.06 10.50 -8.98
CA ILE A 146 11.36 9.52 -8.14
C ILE A 146 10.43 8.72 -9.05
N TYR A 147 10.68 7.42 -9.14
CA TYR A 147 9.84 6.47 -9.87
C TYR A 147 9.07 5.58 -8.89
N ALA A 148 8.18 4.75 -9.43
CA ALA A 148 7.35 3.84 -8.64
C ALA A 148 8.15 2.67 -8.00
N ASP A 149 9.31 2.32 -8.57
CA ASP A 149 10.14 1.17 -8.19
C ASP A 149 11.57 1.55 -7.78
N ARG A 150 12.01 2.78 -8.09
CA ARG A 150 13.37 3.26 -7.86
C ARG A 150 13.43 4.78 -7.69
N ILE A 151 14.55 5.28 -7.21
CA ILE A 151 14.89 6.71 -7.30
C ILE A 151 16.22 6.89 -8.01
N ILE A 152 16.35 8.00 -8.74
CA ILE A 152 17.62 8.42 -9.33
C ILE A 152 18.23 9.51 -8.46
N LEU A 153 19.45 9.25 -8.02
CA LEU A 153 20.25 10.10 -7.15
C LEU A 153 21.43 10.65 -7.95
N GLU A 154 21.86 11.87 -7.65
CA GLU A 154 23.13 12.41 -8.11
C GLU A 154 24.11 12.45 -6.95
N ASN A 155 25.19 11.66 -7.02
CA ASN A 155 26.23 11.59 -6.02
C ASN A 155 27.56 12.07 -6.62
N ASN A 156 28.04 13.23 -6.18
CA ASN A 156 29.24 13.89 -6.71
C ASN A 156 29.23 14.03 -8.26
N GLY A 157 28.07 14.36 -8.84
CA GLY A 157 27.90 14.54 -10.28
C GLY A 157 27.74 13.25 -11.09
N ARG A 158 27.72 12.07 -10.45
CA ARG A 158 27.33 10.79 -11.08
C ARG A 158 25.89 10.46 -10.72
N LEU A 159 25.09 10.12 -11.74
CA LEU A 159 23.75 9.57 -11.52
C LEU A 159 23.86 8.11 -11.07
N GLU A 160 23.06 7.76 -10.07
CA GLU A 160 23.01 6.43 -9.46
C GLU A 160 21.55 6.05 -9.16
N THR A 161 21.21 4.77 -9.31
CA THR A 161 19.87 4.24 -9.08
C THR A 161 19.77 3.56 -7.72
N LEU A 162 18.80 3.92 -6.89
CA LEU A 162 18.46 3.18 -5.68
C LEU A 162 17.09 2.51 -5.86
N LEU A 163 17.08 1.18 -5.87
CA LEU A 163 15.86 0.38 -6.03
C LEU A 163 15.10 0.29 -4.70
N LEU A 164 13.77 0.17 -4.80
CA LEU A 164 12.88 -0.04 -3.67
C LEU A 164 13.10 -1.44 -3.08
N ASP A 165 13.37 -1.50 -1.79
CA ASP A 165 13.60 -2.74 -1.07
C ASP A 165 12.32 -3.59 -0.96
N GLY A 166 12.46 -4.91 -0.98
CA GLY A 166 11.34 -5.85 -1.11
C GLY A 166 10.83 -6.05 -2.54
N ARG A 167 11.47 -5.41 -3.53
CA ARG A 167 11.39 -5.76 -4.95
C ARG A 167 12.80 -6.07 -5.44
N GLU A 168 13.38 -7.17 -4.94
CA GLU A 168 14.65 -7.66 -5.48
C GLU A 168 14.50 -7.87 -6.99
N GLY A 169 15.45 -7.28 -7.74
CA GLY A 169 15.32 -6.99 -9.15
C GLY A 169 14.87 -8.18 -10.00
N SER A 170 13.65 -8.08 -10.51
CA SER A 170 13.33 -8.62 -11.83
C SER A 170 13.98 -7.71 -12.90
N ASP A 171 15.31 -7.59 -12.89
CA ASP A 171 16.11 -7.03 -13.99
C ASP A 171 16.28 -8.06 -15.14
N GLY A 172 15.54 -9.16 -15.10
CA GLY A 172 15.11 -9.84 -16.32
C GLY A 172 13.94 -9.06 -16.90
N GLY A 173 14.24 -8.04 -17.71
CA GLY A 173 13.21 -7.35 -18.49
C GLY A 173 12.29 -8.39 -19.11
N ILE A 174 11.02 -8.42 -18.68
CA ILE A 174 10.00 -9.19 -19.37
C ILE A 174 9.91 -8.54 -20.73
N SER A 175 10.65 -9.09 -21.69
CA SER A 175 10.45 -8.84 -23.09
C SER A 175 9.07 -9.41 -23.37
N LEU A 176 8.06 -8.55 -23.23
CA LEU A 176 6.75 -8.76 -23.78
C LEU A 176 6.99 -8.88 -25.29
N VAL A 177 7.29 -10.09 -25.74
CA VAL A 177 7.14 -10.47 -27.13
C VAL A 177 5.64 -10.35 -27.39
N THR A 178 5.21 -9.13 -27.69
CA THR A 178 3.95 -8.87 -28.34
C THR A 178 4.15 -9.29 -29.79
N SER A 179 4.28 -10.60 -29.99
CA SER A 179 3.79 -11.19 -31.23
C SER A 179 2.28 -11.03 -31.18
N ALA A 180 1.82 -9.83 -31.53
CA ALA A 180 0.43 -9.59 -31.84
C ALA A 180 0.04 -10.63 -32.89
N PRO A 181 -0.85 -11.59 -32.57
CA PRO A 181 -1.27 -12.54 -33.58
C PRO A 181 -2.01 -11.72 -34.62
N THR A 182 -1.45 -11.62 -35.82
CA THR A 182 -2.23 -11.25 -36.99
C THR A 182 -3.24 -12.37 -37.17
N ARG A 183 -4.44 -12.16 -36.61
CA ARG A 183 -5.57 -13.04 -36.75
C ARG A 183 -6.12 -12.83 -38.16
N PRO A 184 -6.06 -13.81 -39.08
CA PRO A 184 -6.96 -13.77 -40.22
C PRO A 184 -8.39 -13.81 -39.66
N ALA A 185 -9.16 -12.78 -39.99
CA ALA A 185 -10.58 -12.73 -39.71
C ALA A 185 -11.27 -13.80 -40.55
N THR A 186 -11.47 -14.97 -39.96
CA THR A 186 -12.48 -15.91 -40.45
C THR A 186 -13.61 -15.89 -39.44
N GLU A 187 -14.71 -15.27 -39.85
CA GLU A 187 -16.03 -15.43 -39.24
C GLU A 187 -16.38 -16.92 -39.20
N SER A 188 -16.32 -17.49 -38.00
CA SER A 188 -17.09 -18.67 -37.65
C SER A 188 -17.75 -18.36 -36.32
N ALA A 189 -19.08 -18.24 -36.37
CA ALA A 189 -19.95 -18.01 -35.23
C ALA A 189 -19.59 -18.95 -34.05
N PRO A 190 -19.70 -18.48 -32.79
CA PRO A 190 -19.43 -19.34 -31.65
C PRO A 190 -20.49 -20.45 -31.63
N THR A 191 -20.07 -21.68 -31.96
CA THR A 191 -20.68 -22.86 -31.39
C THR A 191 -20.64 -22.66 -29.89
N ARG A 192 -21.83 -22.52 -29.29
CA ARG A 192 -22.01 -22.38 -27.84
C ARG A 192 -21.21 -23.50 -27.19
N LEU A 193 -20.06 -23.14 -26.62
CA LEU A 193 -19.37 -23.99 -25.67
C LEU A 193 -20.39 -24.17 -24.56
N ASP A 194 -20.85 -25.41 -24.39
CA ASP A 194 -21.68 -25.81 -23.27
C ASP A 194 -21.10 -25.16 -22.01
N GLU A 195 -21.97 -24.52 -21.24
CA GLU A 195 -21.65 -23.82 -20.01
C GLU A 195 -21.13 -24.85 -18.99
N VAL A 196 -19.86 -25.23 -19.11
CA VAL A 196 -19.19 -26.08 -18.13
C VAL A 196 -18.81 -25.15 -16.98
N THR A 197 -19.73 -25.03 -16.04
CA THR A 197 -19.48 -24.43 -14.72
C THR A 197 -18.56 -25.38 -13.96
N TYR A 198 -17.31 -24.97 -13.77
CA TYR A 198 -16.37 -25.67 -12.90
C TYR A 198 -16.60 -25.21 -11.47
N ALA A 199 -16.76 -26.16 -10.53
CA ALA A 199 -17.04 -25.82 -9.14
C ALA A 199 -15.77 -25.38 -8.40
N ASN A 200 -14.61 -25.98 -8.72
CA ASN A 200 -13.34 -25.78 -8.00
C ASN A 200 -12.10 -26.04 -8.89
N ILE A 201 -10.93 -25.58 -8.45
CA ILE A 201 -9.67 -25.63 -9.23
C ILE A 201 -9.29 -27.08 -9.61
N GLY A 202 -9.49 -28.04 -8.71
CA GLY A 202 -9.21 -29.45 -8.96
C GLY A 202 -9.99 -30.10 -10.11
N GLU A 203 -11.07 -29.49 -10.60
CA GLU A 203 -11.81 -29.98 -11.77
C GLU A 203 -11.22 -29.52 -13.10
N LEU A 204 -10.40 -28.46 -13.08
CA LEU A 204 -9.81 -27.85 -14.27
C LEU A 204 -8.48 -28.51 -14.68
N ILE A 205 -7.73 -29.01 -13.70
CA ILE A 205 -6.35 -29.48 -13.87
C ILE A 205 -6.16 -30.94 -13.44
N ASN A 206 -5.32 -31.64 -14.19
CA ASN A 206 -4.69 -32.87 -13.76
C ASN A 206 -3.37 -32.54 -13.09
N ILE A 207 -3.13 -33.16 -11.94
CA ILE A 207 -1.96 -32.96 -11.11
C ILE A 207 -1.26 -34.32 -10.99
N SER A 208 0.03 -34.38 -11.29
CA SER A 208 0.84 -35.59 -11.17
C SER A 208 2.20 -35.28 -10.53
N PRO A 209 2.75 -36.14 -9.66
CA PRO A 209 4.03 -35.87 -9.02
C PRO A 209 5.15 -35.82 -10.07
N ALA A 210 6.02 -34.82 -9.98
CA ALA A 210 7.22 -34.67 -10.79
C ALA A 210 8.44 -34.99 -9.93
N GLN A 211 9.29 -35.89 -10.40
CA GLN A 211 10.51 -36.29 -9.70
C GLN A 211 11.72 -36.09 -10.60
N GLN A 212 12.85 -35.69 -10.01
CA GLN A 212 14.15 -35.62 -10.65
C GLN A 212 15.16 -36.31 -9.75
N ASP A 213 15.95 -37.22 -10.32
CA ASP A 213 16.94 -38.03 -9.58
C ASP A 213 16.37 -38.80 -8.37
N GLY A 214 15.07 -39.09 -8.38
CA GLY A 214 14.35 -39.79 -7.31
C GLY A 214 13.83 -38.89 -6.18
N GLU A 215 14.05 -37.57 -6.27
CA GLU A 215 13.55 -36.58 -5.34
C GLU A 215 12.31 -35.86 -5.91
N LEU A 216 11.35 -35.51 -5.04
CA LEU A 216 10.15 -34.78 -5.43
C LEU A 216 10.52 -33.33 -5.72
N ILE A 217 10.34 -32.91 -6.97
CA ILE A 217 10.60 -31.52 -7.41
C ILE A 217 9.32 -30.70 -7.57
N GLY A 218 8.17 -31.27 -7.23
CA GLY A 218 6.86 -30.61 -7.29
C GLY A 218 5.82 -31.44 -8.05
N TYR A 219 4.82 -30.76 -8.61
CA TYR A 219 3.69 -31.40 -9.28
C TYR A 219 3.45 -30.84 -10.67
N ARG A 220 3.47 -31.72 -11.67
CA ARG A 220 3.19 -31.37 -13.06
C ARG A 220 1.70 -31.09 -13.26
N LEU A 221 1.42 -29.93 -13.86
CA LEU A 221 0.09 -29.45 -14.19
C LEU A 221 -0.24 -29.74 -15.66
N ALA A 222 -1.45 -30.25 -15.90
CA ALA A 222 -1.98 -30.47 -17.24
C ALA A 222 -3.47 -30.12 -17.30
N PRO A 223 -3.99 -29.65 -18.45
CA PRO A 223 -5.42 -29.38 -18.59
C PRO A 223 -6.22 -30.69 -18.57
N LYS A 224 -7.32 -30.74 -17.79
CA LYS A 224 -8.20 -31.92 -17.70
C LYS A 224 -9.37 -31.88 -18.69
N GLY A 225 -9.81 -30.68 -19.08
CA GLY A 225 -10.96 -30.49 -19.96
C GLY A 225 -10.81 -29.30 -20.89
N ASN A 226 -10.92 -28.08 -20.36
CA ASN A 226 -10.88 -26.86 -21.15
C ASN A 226 -9.47 -26.24 -21.18
N PRO A 227 -8.66 -26.50 -22.22
CA PRO A 227 -7.33 -25.91 -22.33
C PRO A 227 -7.37 -24.37 -22.46
N ALA A 228 -8.49 -23.78 -22.90
CA ALA A 228 -8.60 -22.33 -23.03
C ALA A 228 -8.60 -21.63 -21.66
N LEU A 229 -9.30 -22.18 -20.66
CA LEU A 229 -9.29 -21.65 -19.29
C LEU A 229 -7.94 -21.88 -18.60
N PHE A 230 -7.34 -23.05 -18.81
CA PHE A 230 -6.00 -23.36 -18.31
C PHE A 230 -4.95 -22.37 -18.84
N ASN A 231 -4.99 -22.05 -20.14
CA ASN A 231 -4.11 -21.06 -20.74
C ASN A 231 -4.48 -19.62 -20.34
N ALA A 232 -5.78 -19.32 -20.15
CA ALA A 232 -6.24 -18.01 -19.70
C ALA A 232 -5.78 -17.68 -18.27
N ALA A 233 -5.63 -18.72 -17.44
CA ALA A 233 -5.01 -18.64 -16.12
C ALA A 233 -3.48 -18.46 -16.16
N GLY A 234 -2.87 -18.44 -17.34
CA GLY A 234 -1.44 -18.24 -17.52
C GLY A 234 -0.60 -19.53 -17.40
N PHE A 235 -1.22 -20.68 -17.15
CA PHE A 235 -0.52 -21.97 -17.14
C PHE A 235 -0.15 -22.44 -18.55
N ARG A 236 0.90 -23.25 -18.63
CA ARG A 236 1.30 -23.99 -19.83
C ARG A 236 1.38 -25.47 -19.52
N SER A 237 1.07 -26.28 -20.53
CA SER A 237 1.15 -27.73 -20.37
C SER A 237 2.60 -28.12 -20.10
N GLY A 238 2.82 -28.82 -18.99
CA GLY A 238 4.16 -29.23 -18.57
C GLY A 238 4.77 -28.39 -17.47
N ASP A 239 4.13 -27.27 -17.07
CA ASP A 239 4.50 -26.51 -15.87
C ASP A 239 4.57 -27.43 -14.64
N ILE A 240 5.56 -27.23 -13.78
CA ILE A 240 5.71 -27.97 -12.51
C ILE A 240 5.47 -27.00 -11.36
N ALA A 241 4.37 -27.17 -10.63
CA ALA A 241 4.09 -26.38 -9.44
C ALA A 241 5.06 -26.75 -8.31
N VAL A 242 5.77 -25.75 -7.81
CA VAL A 242 6.73 -25.86 -6.70
C VAL A 242 6.23 -25.19 -5.43
N SER A 243 5.30 -24.23 -5.53
CA SER A 243 4.59 -23.66 -4.38
C SER A 243 3.13 -23.35 -4.70
N LEU A 244 2.25 -23.48 -3.70
CA LEU A 244 0.87 -23.03 -3.76
C LEU A 244 0.50 -22.29 -2.48
N ASN A 245 0.01 -21.05 -2.58
CA ASN A 245 -0.40 -20.22 -1.45
C ASN A 245 0.66 -20.14 -0.32
N GLY A 246 1.94 -20.19 -0.69
CA GLY A 246 3.07 -20.16 0.25
C GLY A 246 3.46 -21.52 0.85
N TYR A 247 2.74 -22.60 0.57
CA TYR A 247 3.16 -23.97 0.92
C TYR A 247 4.17 -24.50 -0.09
N ASP A 248 5.17 -25.23 0.39
CA ASP A 248 6.20 -25.84 -0.43
C ASP A 248 5.72 -27.20 -0.97
N LEU A 249 5.55 -27.28 -2.29
CA LEU A 249 5.10 -28.50 -2.97
C LEU A 249 6.24 -29.49 -3.26
N THR A 250 7.49 -29.11 -3.02
CA THR A 250 8.64 -30.03 -3.02
C THR A 250 8.71 -30.85 -1.74
N ASN A 251 8.05 -30.37 -0.67
CA ASN A 251 7.86 -31.11 0.58
C ASN A 251 6.57 -31.96 0.54
N ALA A 252 6.73 -33.28 0.62
CA ALA A 252 5.60 -34.22 0.54
C ALA A 252 4.53 -34.02 1.63
N ALA A 253 4.91 -33.55 2.83
CA ALA A 253 3.97 -33.33 3.93
C ALA A 253 3.08 -32.11 3.69
N GLU A 254 3.67 -31.00 3.23
CA GLU A 254 2.95 -29.77 2.89
C GLU A 254 2.08 -29.95 1.63
N ALA A 255 2.59 -30.67 0.63
CA ALA A 255 1.83 -31.01 -0.56
C ALA A 255 0.54 -31.81 -0.25
N MET A 256 0.56 -32.68 0.76
CA MET A 256 -0.65 -33.40 1.19
C MET A 256 -1.72 -32.49 1.79
N VAL A 257 -1.34 -31.41 2.48
CA VAL A 257 -2.29 -30.41 3.00
C VAL A 257 -3.01 -29.74 1.83
N ILE A 258 -2.24 -29.29 0.84
CA ILE A 258 -2.75 -28.61 -0.35
C ILE A 258 -3.69 -29.49 -1.19
N MET A 259 -3.37 -30.77 -1.35
CA MET A 259 -4.16 -31.67 -2.20
C MET A 259 -5.63 -31.83 -1.74
N ASN A 260 -5.88 -31.63 -0.44
CA ASN A 260 -7.23 -31.62 0.12
C ASN A 260 -7.92 -30.26 -0.09
N GLU A 261 -7.16 -29.17 0.02
CA GLU A 261 -7.67 -27.80 -0.07
C GLU A 261 -8.02 -27.40 -1.51
N ILE A 262 -7.21 -27.82 -2.50
CA ILE A 262 -7.36 -27.46 -3.93
C ILE A 262 -8.70 -27.93 -4.55
N GLN A 263 -9.36 -28.90 -3.91
CA GLN A 263 -10.70 -29.35 -4.30
C GLN A 263 -11.80 -28.36 -3.93
N THR A 264 -11.50 -27.36 -3.10
CA THR A 264 -12.44 -26.34 -2.62
C THR A 264 -12.01 -24.91 -2.94
N LEU A 265 -10.75 -24.73 -3.36
CA LEU A 265 -10.24 -23.41 -3.73
C LEU A 265 -10.93 -22.92 -5.01
N THR A 266 -11.22 -21.62 -5.02
CA THR A 266 -11.68 -20.86 -6.19
C THR A 266 -10.63 -19.87 -6.68
N SER A 267 -9.65 -19.50 -5.86
CA SER A 267 -8.46 -18.76 -6.26
C SER A 267 -7.21 -19.28 -5.57
N ALA A 268 -6.05 -19.11 -6.22
CA ALA A 268 -4.76 -19.49 -5.67
C ALA A 268 -3.59 -18.76 -6.35
N THR A 269 -2.52 -18.56 -5.58
CA THR A 269 -1.21 -18.12 -6.10
C THR A 269 -0.30 -19.33 -6.23
N VAL A 270 0.21 -19.59 -7.42
CA VAL A 270 1.06 -20.75 -7.73
C VAL A 270 2.41 -20.27 -8.24
N VAL A 271 3.49 -20.83 -7.71
CA VAL A 271 4.82 -20.70 -8.32
C VAL A 271 5.09 -21.97 -9.13
N VAL A 272 5.37 -21.81 -10.42
CA VAL A 272 5.66 -22.91 -11.34
C VAL A 272 7.07 -22.82 -11.91
N LEU A 273 7.71 -23.96 -12.07
CA LEU A 273 8.93 -24.13 -12.86
C LEU A 273 8.54 -24.34 -14.32
N ARG A 274 8.92 -23.39 -15.18
CA ARG A 274 8.65 -23.38 -16.61
C ARG A 274 9.96 -23.18 -17.35
N ASP A 275 10.34 -24.16 -18.18
CA ASP A 275 11.58 -24.11 -18.97
C ASP A 275 12.86 -23.84 -18.14
N GLY A 276 12.83 -24.10 -16.83
CA GLY A 276 13.93 -23.84 -15.88
C GLY A 276 13.77 -22.58 -15.03
N ASP A 277 12.82 -21.71 -15.36
CA ASP A 277 12.55 -20.46 -14.65
C ASP A 277 11.36 -20.58 -13.69
N LEU A 278 11.42 -19.87 -12.57
CA LEU A 278 10.31 -19.75 -11.63
C LEU A 278 9.36 -18.63 -12.06
N VAL A 279 8.09 -18.98 -12.27
CA VAL A 279 7.04 -18.06 -12.70
C VAL A 279 5.92 -18.09 -11.68
N GLU A 280 5.59 -16.94 -11.10
CA GLU A 280 4.43 -16.78 -10.23
C GLU A 280 3.18 -16.49 -11.07
N LEU A 281 2.11 -17.24 -10.81
CA LEU A 281 0.83 -17.16 -11.50
C LEU A 281 -0.28 -17.02 -10.46
N GLU A 282 -1.14 -16.03 -10.64
CA GLU A 282 -2.38 -15.93 -9.88
C GLU A 282 -3.53 -16.49 -10.73
N PHE A 283 -4.27 -17.44 -10.14
CA PHE A 283 -5.43 -18.03 -10.78
C PHE A 283 -6.69 -17.78 -9.94
N SER A 284 -7.78 -17.47 -10.63
CA SER A 284 -9.11 -17.39 -10.05
C SER A 284 -10.14 -17.98 -11.01
N ILE A 285 -11.06 -18.79 -10.48
CA ILE A 285 -12.21 -19.29 -11.20
C ILE A 285 -13.21 -18.14 -11.29
N PRO A 286 -13.68 -17.78 -12.49
CA PRO A 286 -14.69 -16.74 -12.64
C PRO A 286 -15.98 -17.20 -11.93
N ASN A 287 -16.30 -16.54 -10.82
CA ASN A 287 -17.59 -16.70 -10.15
C ASN A 287 -18.66 -16.02 -11.01
N GLN A 288 -19.77 -16.73 -11.22
CA GLN A 288 -21.00 -16.24 -11.86
C GLN A 288 -21.56 -15.00 -11.14
#